data_AF-A0AAV4J4X4-F1
#
_entry.id   AF-A0AAV4J4X4-F1
#
_cell.length_a   1.000
_cell.length_b   1.000
_cell.length_c   1.000
_cell.angle_alpha   90.00
_cell.angle_beta   90.00
_cell.angle_gamma   90.00
#
_symmetry.space_group_name_H-M   'P 1'
#
loop_
_entity.id
_entity.type
_entity.pdbx_description
1 polymer ?
#
loop_
_entity_poly.entity_id
_entity_poly.type
_entity_poly.pdbx_seq_one_letter_code
_entity_poly.pdbx_strand_id
1 'polypeptide(L)'
;MPPLKTNFRQLHCFVLPDGNEPWLQEESNVQVTPGELEVAAYTLLTYIRLGWLGEGFKLMSWLSSLQNHKGGFRSTKDTVMVLQALSEFGLAHETFKGRCMVTVEEVAGPGSNASFTLDIGGPRAALLQTVELSSQTQQVKVTMSGDRGIIALIKIIQFYHEVTSESTKWESQQDISINITTTSERQSRTVQKIETCVQSVIPTGEVSDNNAEGMYIATLFLPSGEVAFDSPATIMAENSATNLVETFDGNIHFYLPEAPTSPQCLVARVERQLEFEVQKPGFARVYPYYNPDFMKETKLAVAPLSIMSNPTCRKDRCTAQNEKGAASFFHVTSVLLTAAGSVLSSLVLSLYA
;
A
#
# COMPACT_ATOMS: atom_id res chain seq x y z
N MET A 1 -38.92 -18.38 11.32
CA MET A 1 -38.60 -17.21 10.47
C MET A 1 -38.73 -15.81 11.10
N PRO A 2 -39.36 -15.55 12.27
CA PRO A 2 -39.35 -14.19 12.84
C PRO A 2 -37.99 -13.65 13.34
N PRO A 3 -37.02 -14.44 13.86
CA PRO A 3 -35.77 -13.87 14.38
C PRO A 3 -34.83 -13.32 13.29
N LEU A 4 -34.94 -13.83 12.05
CA LEU A 4 -34.12 -13.36 10.93
C LEU A 4 -34.42 -11.91 10.54
N LYS A 5 -35.69 -11.47 10.61
CA LYS A 5 -36.08 -10.09 10.30
C LYS A 5 -35.57 -9.09 11.33
N THR A 6 -35.55 -9.47 12.61
CA THR A 6 -35.06 -8.61 13.69
C THR A 6 -33.54 -8.43 13.62
N ASN A 7 -32.79 -9.53 13.43
CA ASN A 7 -31.33 -9.48 13.28
C ASN A 7 -30.93 -8.75 12.00
N PHE A 8 -31.67 -8.96 10.90
CA PHE A 8 -31.45 -8.22 9.66
C PHE A 8 -31.66 -6.71 9.82
N ARG A 9 -32.72 -6.30 10.52
CA ARG A 9 -33.00 -4.87 10.75
C ARG A 9 -31.91 -4.23 11.61
N GLN A 10 -31.35 -4.96 12.58
CA GLN A 10 -30.19 -4.49 13.35
C GLN A 10 -28.93 -4.37 12.50
N LEU A 11 -28.64 -5.36 11.63
CA LEU A 11 -27.50 -5.31 10.70
C LEU A 11 -27.65 -4.14 9.71
N HIS A 12 -28.83 -4.02 9.11
CA HIS A 12 -29.19 -2.94 8.18
C HIS A 12 -29.07 -1.57 8.85
N CYS A 13 -29.54 -1.41 10.10
CA CYS A 13 -29.39 -0.17 10.87
C CYS A 13 -27.97 0.06 11.41
N PHE A 14 -27.16 -0.97 11.61
CA PHE A 14 -25.75 -0.79 12.00
C PHE A 14 -24.91 -0.26 10.84
N VAL A 15 -25.19 -0.76 9.64
CA VAL A 15 -24.64 -0.20 8.39
C VAL A 15 -25.28 1.17 8.05
N LEU A 16 -26.44 1.50 8.66
CA LEU A 16 -27.22 2.72 8.43
C LEU A 16 -27.65 3.40 9.75
N PRO A 17 -26.72 3.94 10.56
CA PRO A 17 -27.03 4.41 11.92
C PRO A 17 -28.12 5.50 11.95
N ASP A 18 -28.19 6.34 10.91
CA ASP A 18 -29.06 7.54 10.88
C ASP A 18 -29.99 7.62 9.67
N GLY A 19 -30.15 6.52 8.90
CA GLY A 19 -30.84 6.56 7.61
C GLY A 19 -30.07 7.31 6.50
N ASN A 20 -28.90 7.85 6.82
CA ASN A 20 -27.90 8.30 5.86
C ASN A 20 -27.14 7.06 5.37
N GLU A 21 -27.36 6.70 4.12
CA GLU A 21 -26.55 5.70 3.41
C GLU A 21 -25.14 6.30 3.18
N PRO A 22 -24.04 5.76 3.75
CA PRO A 22 -22.69 6.26 3.50
C PRO A 22 -22.32 6.25 2.01
N TRP A 23 -22.95 5.37 1.24
CA TRP A 23 -22.85 5.28 -0.22
C TRP A 23 -23.78 6.23 -1.00
N LEU A 24 -24.60 7.04 -0.31
CA LEU A 24 -25.32 8.18 -0.90
C LEU A 24 -24.57 9.50 -0.70
N GLN A 25 -23.48 9.52 0.07
CA GLN A 25 -22.63 10.70 0.16
C GLN A 25 -21.69 10.70 -1.05
N GLU A 26 -21.85 11.67 -1.94
CA GLU A 26 -20.93 11.95 -3.06
C GLU A 26 -19.54 12.40 -2.57
N GLU A 27 -19.35 12.61 -1.27
CA GLU A 27 -18.12 13.12 -0.68
C GLU A 27 -17.14 12.00 -0.31
N SER A 28 -16.08 11.93 -1.12
CA SER A 28 -14.96 11.00 -1.13
C SER A 28 -14.00 11.09 0.08
N ASN A 29 -14.46 11.42 1.29
CA ASN A 29 -13.59 11.63 2.45
C ASN A 29 -13.96 10.85 3.72
N VAL A 30 -14.88 9.88 3.63
CA VAL A 30 -15.17 9.00 4.77
C VAL A 30 -14.02 7.99 4.91
N GLN A 31 -13.28 8.06 6.02
CA GLN A 31 -12.32 7.03 6.40
C GLN A 31 -13.11 5.78 6.83
N VAL A 32 -13.15 4.77 5.96
CA VAL A 32 -13.82 3.49 6.21
C VAL A 32 -12.82 2.52 6.81
N THR A 33 -13.17 1.95 7.96
CA THR A 33 -12.35 0.95 8.64
C THR A 33 -12.50 -0.44 7.99
N PRO A 34 -11.50 -1.33 8.11
CA PRO A 34 -11.62 -2.71 7.62
C PRO A 34 -12.80 -3.48 8.24
N GLY A 35 -13.14 -3.19 9.50
CA GLY A 35 -14.31 -3.79 10.16
C GLY A 35 -15.64 -3.39 9.50
N GLU A 36 -15.79 -2.12 9.13
CA GLU A 36 -16.98 -1.65 8.39
C GLU A 36 -17.09 -2.29 7.00
N LEU A 37 -15.96 -2.49 6.31
CA LEU A 37 -15.93 -3.23 5.04
C LEU A 37 -16.37 -4.68 5.20
N GLU A 38 -15.92 -5.36 6.27
CA GLU A 38 -16.33 -6.73 6.57
C GLU A 38 -17.85 -6.81 6.84
N VAL A 39 -18.39 -5.91 7.67
CA VAL A 39 -19.83 -5.87 7.96
C VAL A 39 -20.66 -5.54 6.71
N ALA A 40 -20.20 -4.61 5.88
CA ALA A 40 -20.82 -4.29 4.60
C ALA A 40 -20.81 -5.50 3.64
N ALA A 41 -19.73 -6.27 3.59
CA ALA A 41 -19.67 -7.49 2.79
C ALA A 41 -20.69 -8.54 3.25
N TYR A 42 -20.80 -8.79 4.56
CA TYR A 42 -21.83 -9.69 5.10
C TYR A 42 -23.25 -9.19 4.82
N THR A 43 -23.46 -7.88 4.83
CA THR A 43 -24.74 -7.26 4.50
C THR A 43 -25.09 -7.48 3.03
N LEU A 44 -24.13 -7.28 2.11
CA LEU A 44 -24.31 -7.55 0.69
C LEU A 44 -24.62 -9.04 0.43
N LEU A 45 -23.90 -9.96 1.06
CA LEU A 45 -24.18 -11.40 1.01
C LEU A 45 -25.61 -11.69 1.49
N THR A 46 -26.06 -11.02 2.55
CA THR A 46 -27.42 -11.18 3.06
C THR A 46 -28.46 -10.67 2.07
N TYR A 47 -28.24 -9.52 1.42
CA TYR A 47 -29.14 -9.00 0.38
C TYR A 47 -29.25 -9.96 -0.80
N ILE A 48 -28.13 -10.53 -1.24
CA ILE A 48 -28.12 -11.55 -2.30
C ILE A 48 -28.98 -12.76 -1.90
N ARG A 49 -28.83 -13.27 -0.68
CA ARG A 49 -29.63 -14.42 -0.20
C ARG A 49 -31.12 -14.11 -0.03
N LEU A 50 -31.48 -12.86 0.23
CA LEU A 50 -32.87 -12.41 0.30
C LEU A 50 -33.46 -12.04 -1.08
N GLY A 51 -32.65 -12.03 -2.14
CA GLY A 51 -33.05 -11.63 -3.49
C GLY A 51 -33.19 -10.11 -3.68
N TRP A 52 -32.63 -9.31 -2.78
CA TRP A 52 -32.72 -7.84 -2.78
C TRP A 52 -31.57 -7.23 -3.58
N LEU A 53 -31.49 -7.59 -4.86
CA LEU A 53 -30.39 -7.19 -5.74
C LEU A 53 -30.40 -5.68 -6.06
N GLY A 54 -31.58 -5.06 -6.08
CA GLY A 54 -31.71 -3.61 -6.30
C GLY A 54 -31.06 -2.79 -5.18
N GLU A 55 -31.31 -3.19 -3.93
CA GLU A 55 -30.70 -2.62 -2.73
C GLU A 55 -29.21 -2.98 -2.66
N GLY A 56 -28.85 -4.22 -3.02
CA GLY A 56 -27.46 -4.67 -3.08
C GLY A 56 -26.60 -3.96 -4.10
N PHE A 57 -27.19 -3.45 -5.19
CA PHE A 57 -26.44 -2.76 -6.25
C PHE A 57 -25.69 -1.53 -5.71
N LYS A 58 -26.33 -0.71 -4.88
CA LYS A 58 -25.67 0.48 -4.31
C LYS A 58 -24.48 0.10 -3.42
N LEU A 59 -24.69 -0.89 -2.55
CA LEU A 59 -23.66 -1.38 -1.63
C LEU A 59 -22.50 -2.03 -2.38
N MET A 60 -22.80 -2.80 -3.43
CA MET A 60 -21.81 -3.37 -4.35
C MET A 60 -20.99 -2.28 -5.06
N SER A 61 -21.65 -1.23 -5.56
CA SER A 61 -20.98 -0.11 -6.24
C SER A 61 -20.02 0.62 -5.30
N TRP A 62 -20.44 0.84 -4.05
CA TRP A 62 -19.61 1.46 -3.02
C TRP A 62 -18.43 0.58 -2.59
N LEU A 63 -18.66 -0.71 -2.34
CA LEU A 63 -17.56 -1.64 -2.07
C LEU A 63 -16.57 -1.69 -3.25
N SER A 64 -17.05 -1.66 -4.49
CA SER A 64 -16.19 -1.67 -5.68
C SER A 64 -15.33 -0.42 -5.82
N SER A 65 -15.80 0.75 -5.35
CA SER A 65 -15.03 2.00 -5.39
C SER A 65 -13.89 2.03 -4.36
N LEU A 66 -14.01 1.26 -3.27
CA LEU A 66 -12.99 1.18 -2.21
C LEU A 66 -11.88 0.17 -2.50
N GLN A 67 -12.01 -0.63 -3.57
CA GLN A 67 -11.01 -1.63 -3.94
C GLN A 67 -9.74 -0.97 -4.49
N ASN A 68 -8.57 -1.33 -3.96
CA ASN A 68 -7.29 -0.77 -4.39
C ASN A 68 -6.87 -1.21 -5.81
N HIS A 69 -5.78 -0.63 -6.32
CA HIS A 69 -5.26 -0.88 -7.66
C HIS A 69 -4.78 -2.33 -7.90
N LYS A 70 -4.51 -3.10 -6.83
CA LYS A 70 -4.12 -4.53 -6.89
C LYS A 70 -5.31 -5.47 -6.72
N GLY A 71 -6.53 -4.95 -6.60
CA GLY A 71 -7.74 -5.75 -6.40
C GLY A 71 -8.02 -6.15 -4.95
N GLY A 72 -7.22 -5.68 -4.00
CA GLY A 72 -7.45 -5.90 -2.56
C GLY A 72 -8.15 -4.73 -1.88
N PHE A 73 -8.31 -4.86 -0.56
CA PHE A 73 -8.83 -3.83 0.33
C PHE A 73 -7.76 -3.48 1.38
N ARG A 74 -8.16 -3.02 2.57
CA ARG A 74 -7.25 -2.47 3.58
C ARG A 74 -6.57 -3.57 4.42
N SER A 75 -7.26 -4.69 4.68
CA SER A 75 -6.72 -5.83 5.41
C SER A 75 -6.91 -7.16 4.64
N THR A 76 -6.66 -8.29 5.30
CA THR A 76 -6.89 -9.63 4.73
C THR A 76 -8.37 -10.04 4.83
N LYS A 77 -9.01 -9.80 5.97
CA LYS A 77 -10.37 -10.28 6.25
C LYS A 77 -11.43 -9.58 5.42
N ASP A 78 -11.42 -8.25 5.43
CA ASP A 78 -12.21 -7.41 4.55
C ASP A 78 -12.00 -7.78 3.08
N THR A 79 -10.74 -8.01 2.65
CA THR A 79 -10.46 -8.40 1.27
C THR A 79 -11.15 -9.70 0.89
N VAL A 80 -11.02 -10.76 1.70
CA VAL A 80 -11.67 -12.05 1.42
C VAL A 80 -13.19 -11.90 1.39
N MET A 81 -13.75 -11.23 2.40
CA MET A 81 -15.20 -11.11 2.54
C MET A 81 -15.82 -10.25 1.45
N VAL A 82 -15.21 -9.09 1.14
CA VAL A 82 -15.70 -8.20 0.09
C VAL A 82 -15.58 -8.85 -1.28
N LEU A 83 -14.45 -9.49 -1.60
CA LEU A 83 -14.28 -10.18 -2.89
C LEU A 83 -15.29 -11.32 -3.06
N GLN A 84 -15.58 -12.07 -2.00
CA GLN A 84 -16.63 -13.09 -2.02
C GLN A 84 -18.00 -12.45 -2.28
N ALA A 85 -18.34 -11.38 -1.56
CA ALA A 85 -19.63 -10.69 -1.72
C ALA A 85 -19.82 -10.11 -3.12
N LEU A 86 -18.79 -9.47 -3.69
CA LEU A 86 -18.81 -8.93 -5.05
C LEU A 86 -18.94 -10.04 -6.10
N SER A 87 -18.27 -11.16 -5.91
CA SER A 87 -18.34 -12.32 -6.82
C SER A 87 -19.74 -12.94 -6.82
N GLU A 88 -20.30 -13.18 -5.64
CA GLU A 88 -21.67 -13.70 -5.48
C GLU A 88 -22.71 -12.72 -6.05
N PHE A 89 -22.50 -11.41 -5.90
CA PHE A 89 -23.37 -10.42 -6.52
C PHE A 89 -23.34 -10.50 -8.04
N GLY A 90 -22.14 -10.57 -8.64
CA GLY A 90 -21.97 -10.69 -10.09
C GLY A 90 -22.63 -11.95 -10.66
N LEU A 91 -22.55 -13.07 -9.94
CA LEU A 91 -23.24 -14.31 -10.29
C LEU A 91 -24.77 -14.15 -10.21
N ALA A 92 -25.29 -13.58 -9.12
CA ALA A 92 -26.72 -13.41 -8.91
C ALA A 92 -27.36 -12.41 -9.91
N HIS A 93 -26.63 -11.38 -10.31
CA HIS A 93 -27.08 -10.37 -11.27
C HIS A 93 -26.82 -10.78 -12.74
N GLU A 94 -26.12 -11.89 -12.97
CA GLU A 94 -25.72 -12.36 -14.31
C GLU A 94 -24.97 -11.30 -15.15
N THR A 95 -24.11 -10.50 -14.51
CA THR A 95 -23.41 -9.33 -15.11
C THR A 95 -22.62 -9.63 -16.38
N PHE A 96 -22.27 -10.89 -16.62
CA PHE A 96 -21.39 -11.35 -17.70
C PHE A 96 -22.13 -11.66 -19.02
N LYS A 97 -23.46 -11.56 -19.04
CA LYS A 97 -24.25 -11.82 -20.25
C LYS A 97 -24.45 -10.54 -21.06
N GLY A 98 -24.02 -10.55 -22.31
CA GLY A 98 -24.28 -9.47 -23.27
C GLY A 98 -23.02 -8.75 -23.75
N ARG A 99 -23.19 -7.86 -24.73
CA ARG A 99 -22.11 -7.07 -25.33
C ARG A 99 -21.91 -5.77 -24.57
N CYS A 100 -20.65 -5.42 -24.31
CA CYS A 100 -20.30 -4.17 -23.68
C CYS A 100 -18.99 -3.63 -24.24
N MET A 101 -19.03 -2.42 -24.75
CA MET A 101 -17.91 -1.68 -25.32
C MET A 101 -17.63 -0.47 -24.43
N VAL A 102 -16.39 -0.32 -23.98
CA VAL A 102 -15.93 0.84 -23.22
C VAL A 102 -14.91 1.61 -24.05
N THR A 103 -15.17 2.88 -24.29
CA THR A 103 -14.26 3.79 -24.99
C THR A 103 -13.68 4.80 -24.01
N VAL A 104 -12.35 4.88 -23.96
CA VAL A 104 -11.55 5.76 -23.10
C VAL A 104 -10.82 6.76 -23.98
N GLU A 105 -11.07 8.06 -23.77
CA GLU A 105 -10.51 9.16 -24.57
C GLU A 105 -9.69 10.10 -23.69
N GLU A 106 -8.48 10.45 -24.12
CA GLU A 106 -7.69 11.53 -23.53
C GLU A 106 -8.20 12.88 -24.05
N VAL A 107 -8.70 13.74 -23.16
CA VAL A 107 -9.42 14.98 -23.53
C VAL A 107 -8.63 16.25 -23.23
N ALA A 108 -7.63 16.20 -22.33
CA ALA A 108 -6.80 17.34 -21.97
C ALA A 108 -5.38 16.91 -21.59
N GLY A 109 -4.39 17.73 -21.95
CA GLY A 109 -2.97 17.53 -21.62
C GLY A 109 -2.03 17.81 -22.81
N PRO A 110 -0.73 18.08 -22.59
CA PRO A 110 0.28 18.09 -23.64
C PRO A 110 0.58 16.65 -24.11
N GLY A 111 -0.33 16.09 -24.89
CA GLY A 111 -0.29 14.69 -25.34
C GLY A 111 -1.32 14.46 -26.45
N SER A 112 -1.18 13.36 -27.19
CA SER A 112 -2.11 13.01 -28.27
C SER A 112 -3.51 12.77 -27.74
N ASN A 113 -4.54 13.12 -28.52
CA ASN A 113 -5.94 12.76 -28.30
C ASN A 113 -6.16 11.25 -28.55
N ALA A 114 -5.50 10.41 -27.76
CA ALA A 114 -5.59 8.97 -27.87
C ALA A 114 -6.99 8.51 -27.47
N SER A 115 -7.52 7.55 -28.22
CA SER A 115 -8.82 6.92 -27.97
C SER A 115 -8.65 5.42 -28.06
N PHE A 116 -9.10 4.73 -27.01
CA PHE A 116 -9.00 3.28 -26.88
C PHE A 116 -10.40 2.72 -26.71
N THR A 117 -10.72 1.63 -27.42
CA THR A 117 -12.01 0.96 -27.30
C THR A 117 -11.80 -0.50 -26.90
N LEU A 118 -12.45 -0.91 -25.82
CA LEU A 118 -12.32 -2.21 -25.17
C LEU A 118 -13.66 -2.97 -25.26
N ASP A 119 -13.62 -4.21 -25.74
CA ASP A 119 -14.77 -5.12 -25.71
C ASP A 119 -14.70 -5.98 -24.44
N ILE A 120 -15.52 -5.63 -23.45
CA ILE A 120 -15.57 -6.30 -22.14
C ILE A 120 -16.82 -7.20 -22.00
N GLY A 121 -17.55 -7.45 -23.09
CA GLY A 121 -18.77 -8.25 -23.06
C GLY A 121 -18.56 -9.77 -23.13
N GLY A 122 -19.57 -10.51 -22.72
CA GLY A 122 -19.69 -11.96 -22.90
C GLY A 122 -18.46 -12.74 -22.42
N PRO A 123 -17.80 -13.52 -23.30
CA PRO A 123 -16.65 -14.34 -22.91
C PRO A 123 -15.42 -13.51 -22.49
N ARG A 124 -15.37 -12.21 -22.83
CA ARG A 124 -14.27 -11.31 -22.45
C ARG A 124 -14.49 -10.65 -21.10
N ALA A 125 -15.65 -10.80 -20.47
CA ALA A 125 -15.99 -10.13 -19.22
C ALA A 125 -15.12 -10.57 -18.03
N ALA A 126 -14.48 -11.74 -18.12
CA ALA A 126 -13.51 -12.21 -17.11
C ALA A 126 -12.06 -11.75 -17.38
N LEU A 127 -11.79 -11.13 -18.53
CA LEU A 127 -10.44 -10.70 -18.91
C LEU A 127 -10.17 -9.29 -18.39
N LEU A 128 -9.07 -9.14 -17.65
CA LEU A 128 -8.53 -7.83 -17.33
C LEU A 128 -8.01 -7.17 -18.62
N GLN A 129 -8.52 -5.99 -18.94
CA GLN A 129 -8.05 -5.17 -20.05
C GLN A 129 -7.55 -3.84 -19.50
N THR A 130 -6.37 -3.42 -19.95
CA THR A 130 -5.70 -2.21 -19.47
C THR A 130 -5.24 -1.39 -20.66
N VAL A 131 -5.34 -0.06 -20.51
CA VAL A 131 -4.84 0.91 -21.49
C VAL A 131 -3.89 1.84 -20.75
N GLU A 132 -2.73 2.09 -21.33
CA GLU A 132 -1.79 3.07 -20.80
C GLU A 132 -2.17 4.45 -21.34
N LEU A 133 -2.40 5.38 -20.43
CA LEU A 133 -2.64 6.78 -20.74
C LEU A 133 -1.32 7.56 -20.67
N SER A 134 -1.24 8.65 -21.43
CA SER A 134 -0.09 9.55 -21.38
C SER A 134 0.15 10.06 -19.95
N SER A 135 1.42 10.16 -19.54
CA SER A 135 1.77 10.77 -18.25
C SER A 135 1.40 12.26 -18.15
N GLN A 136 1.01 12.86 -19.27
CA GLN A 136 0.59 14.26 -19.38
C GLN A 136 -0.93 14.42 -19.47
N THR A 137 -1.70 13.32 -19.45
CA THR A 137 -3.16 13.34 -19.46
C THR A 137 -3.69 14.00 -18.18
N GLN A 138 -4.53 15.01 -18.35
CA GLN A 138 -5.18 15.75 -17.25
C GLN A 138 -6.66 15.39 -17.11
N GLN A 139 -7.31 14.99 -18.21
CA GLN A 139 -8.72 14.60 -18.23
C GLN A 139 -8.94 13.40 -19.13
N VAL A 140 -9.79 12.49 -18.66
CA VAL A 140 -10.19 11.29 -19.38
C VAL A 140 -11.70 11.29 -19.49
N LYS A 141 -12.22 10.98 -20.68
CA LYS A 141 -13.64 10.75 -20.90
C LYS A 141 -13.85 9.27 -21.15
N VAL A 142 -14.75 8.67 -20.38
CA VAL A 142 -15.12 7.27 -20.51
C VAL A 142 -16.56 7.17 -20.98
N THR A 143 -16.79 6.40 -22.03
CA THR A 143 -18.13 6.13 -22.57
C THR A 143 -18.36 4.63 -22.64
N MET A 144 -19.55 4.18 -22.27
CA MET A 144 -19.92 2.77 -22.30
C MET A 144 -21.14 2.60 -23.21
N SER A 145 -21.12 1.58 -24.06
CA SER A 145 -22.24 1.21 -24.94
C SER A 145 -22.41 -0.30 -24.97
N GLY A 146 -23.64 -0.80 -25.10
CA GLY A 146 -23.89 -2.23 -25.02
C GLY A 146 -25.31 -2.58 -24.61
N ASP A 147 -25.48 -3.84 -24.22
CA ASP A 147 -26.75 -4.35 -23.73
C ASP A 147 -27.08 -3.74 -22.34
N ARG A 148 -28.37 -3.65 -22.02
CA ARG A 148 -28.83 -3.05 -20.75
C ARG A 148 -28.56 -3.99 -19.58
N GLY A 149 -28.29 -3.42 -18.41
CA GLY A 149 -28.11 -4.16 -17.15
C GLY A 149 -26.70 -4.70 -16.92
N ILE A 150 -25.77 -4.50 -17.88
CA ILE A 150 -24.36 -4.81 -17.70
C ILE A 150 -23.73 -3.81 -16.75
N ILE A 151 -22.86 -4.31 -15.87
CA ILE A 151 -22.10 -3.54 -14.91
C ILE A 151 -20.62 -3.63 -15.32
N ALA A 152 -19.97 -2.49 -15.46
CA ALA A 152 -18.54 -2.40 -15.76
C ALA A 152 -17.82 -1.65 -14.65
N LEU A 153 -16.75 -2.24 -14.12
CA LEU A 153 -15.86 -1.59 -13.16
C LEU A 153 -14.67 -0.98 -13.91
N ILE A 154 -14.57 0.35 -13.90
CA ILE A 154 -13.49 1.09 -14.55
C ILE A 154 -12.65 1.74 -13.46
N LYS A 155 -11.34 1.48 -13.48
CA LYS A 155 -10.38 2.09 -12.54
C LYS A 155 -9.32 2.88 -13.29
N ILE A 156 -9.10 4.10 -12.84
CA ILE A 156 -7.99 4.95 -13.30
C ILE A 156 -6.96 4.98 -12.18
N ILE A 157 -5.74 4.52 -12.48
CA ILE A 157 -4.67 4.38 -11.48
C ILE A 157 -3.55 5.35 -11.87
N GLN A 158 -3.17 6.24 -10.95
CA GLN A 158 -2.09 7.19 -11.14
C GLN A 158 -1.05 7.02 -10.02
N PHE A 159 0.21 6.91 -10.41
CA PHE A 159 1.34 6.93 -9.48
C PHE A 159 2.06 8.26 -9.60
N TYR A 160 2.23 8.97 -8.49
CA TYR A 160 2.97 10.23 -8.44
C TYR A 160 3.83 10.29 -7.17
N HIS A 161 4.92 11.04 -7.24
CA HIS A 161 5.71 11.35 -6.06
C HIS A 161 5.13 12.60 -5.40
N GLU A 162 4.69 12.45 -4.16
CA GLU A 162 4.29 13.59 -3.34
C GLU A 162 5.53 14.24 -2.71
N VAL A 163 5.66 15.55 -2.86
CA VAL A 163 6.71 16.32 -2.19
C VAL A 163 6.17 16.74 -0.82
N THR A 164 6.31 15.88 0.17
CA THR A 164 5.88 16.17 1.55
C THR A 164 6.95 17.01 2.26
N SER A 165 6.57 18.17 2.81
CA SER A 165 7.42 18.91 3.75
C SER A 165 7.60 18.11 5.05
N GLU A 166 8.76 18.23 5.71
CA GLU A 166 9.07 17.48 6.94
C GLU A 166 8.04 17.69 8.07
N SER A 167 7.29 18.81 8.06
CA SER A 167 6.26 19.12 9.05
C SER A 167 4.96 18.33 8.88
N THR A 168 4.62 17.89 7.67
CA THR A 168 3.32 17.23 7.37
C THR A 168 3.39 15.71 7.33
N LYS A 169 4.60 15.13 7.44
CA LYS A 169 4.81 13.68 7.32
C LYS A 169 4.26 12.85 8.48
N TRP A 170 3.84 13.51 9.56
CA TRP A 170 3.45 12.88 10.82
C TRP A 170 2.03 13.21 11.29
N GLU A 171 1.29 14.05 10.55
CA GLU A 171 -0.02 14.56 10.98
C GLU A 171 -1.20 13.77 10.35
N SER A 172 -0.97 12.98 9.31
CA SER A 172 -2.02 12.18 8.65
C SER A 172 -2.10 10.73 9.11
N GLN A 173 -1.25 10.31 10.06
CA GLN A 173 -1.27 8.96 10.63
C GLN A 173 -2.14 8.94 11.89
N GLN A 174 -3.11 8.03 11.94
CA GLN A 174 -3.89 7.81 13.16
C GLN A 174 -3.01 7.03 14.14
N ASP A 175 -2.47 7.77 15.10
CA ASP A 175 -1.56 7.24 16.12
C ASP A 175 -2.26 6.14 16.96
N ILE A 176 -1.65 4.96 17.00
CA ILE A 176 -2.00 3.92 17.99
C ILE A 176 -1.35 4.22 19.34
N SER A 177 -1.97 3.73 20.40
CA SER A 177 -1.44 3.84 21.77
C SER A 177 -0.36 2.81 22.05
N ILE A 178 0.71 2.84 21.26
CA ILE A 178 1.91 2.03 21.42
C ILE A 178 3.12 2.94 21.58
N ASN A 179 3.95 2.64 22.57
CA ASN A 179 5.26 3.23 22.72
C ASN A 179 6.30 2.35 22.01
N ILE A 180 7.19 3.00 21.27
CA ILE A 180 8.29 2.35 20.54
C ILE A 180 9.59 3.02 20.98
N THR A 181 10.48 2.24 21.57
CA THR A 181 11.84 2.68 21.88
C THR A 181 12.84 1.84 21.10
N THR A 182 13.91 2.47 20.63
CA THR A 182 14.95 1.78 19.86
C THR A 182 16.32 2.09 20.45
N THR A 183 17.17 1.08 20.50
CA THR A 183 18.57 1.18 20.87
C THR A 183 19.41 0.44 19.84
N SER A 184 20.68 0.82 19.71
CA SER A 184 21.64 0.06 18.91
C SER A 184 22.95 -0.12 19.64
N GLU A 185 23.59 -1.24 19.37
CA GLU A 185 24.91 -1.58 19.85
C GLU A 185 25.78 -2.02 18.67
N ARG A 186 26.94 -1.39 18.51
CA ARG A 186 27.89 -1.74 17.46
C ARG A 186 28.59 -3.05 17.82
N GLN A 187 28.42 -4.07 16.99
CA GLN A 187 29.04 -5.39 17.17
C GLN A 187 30.35 -5.51 16.36
N SER A 188 30.42 -4.87 15.19
CA SER A 188 31.61 -4.86 14.35
C SER A 188 31.74 -3.56 13.53
N ARG A 189 32.67 -3.52 12.56
CA ARG A 189 32.79 -2.39 11.64
C ARG A 189 31.51 -2.17 10.82
N THR A 190 30.89 -3.25 10.35
CA THR A 190 29.74 -3.25 9.44
C THR A 190 28.45 -3.73 10.09
N VAL A 191 28.51 -4.40 11.26
CA VAL A 191 27.36 -5.01 11.92
C VAL A 191 26.94 -4.24 13.17
N GLN A 192 25.63 -4.00 13.29
CA GLN A 192 25.00 -3.44 14.49
C GLN A 192 23.87 -4.35 14.97
N LYS A 193 23.76 -4.50 16.29
CA LYS A 193 22.59 -5.08 16.95
C LYS A 193 21.59 -3.96 17.21
N ILE A 194 20.38 -4.10 16.68
CA ILE A 194 19.26 -3.19 16.92
C ILE A 194 18.29 -3.91 17.86
N GLU A 195 17.89 -3.21 18.92
CA GLU A 195 16.85 -3.65 19.84
C GLU A 195 15.71 -2.64 19.80
N THR A 196 14.51 -3.11 19.52
CA THR A 196 13.30 -2.28 19.39
C THR A 196 12.25 -2.79 20.37
N CYS A 197 12.00 -2.03 21.44
CA CYS A 197 11.01 -2.39 22.43
C CYS A 197 9.66 -1.77 22.11
N VAL A 198 8.62 -2.60 22.18
CA VAL A 198 7.24 -2.25 21.87
C VAL A 198 6.42 -2.46 23.14
N GLN A 199 5.56 -1.49 23.47
CA GLN A 199 4.67 -1.58 24.62
C GLN A 199 3.35 -0.84 24.36
N SER A 200 2.22 -1.48 24.64
CA SER A 200 0.91 -0.84 24.71
C SER A 200 0.86 0.14 25.88
N VAL A 201 0.34 1.35 25.61
CA VAL A 201 0.14 2.39 26.62
C VAL A 201 -1.25 2.26 27.29
N ILE A 202 -2.13 1.43 26.73
CA ILE A 202 -3.47 1.19 27.28
C ILE A 202 -3.42 0.04 28.30
N PRO A 203 -4.04 0.20 29.48
CA PRO A 203 -4.21 -0.86 30.46
C PRO A 203 -4.98 -2.07 29.88
N THR A 204 -4.65 -3.27 30.34
CA THR A 204 -5.36 -4.51 30.00
C THR A 204 -6.87 -4.39 30.26
N GLY A 205 -7.70 -4.59 29.24
CA GLY A 205 -9.16 -4.65 29.33
C GLY A 205 -9.92 -3.47 28.73
N GLU A 206 -9.24 -2.42 28.26
CA GLU A 206 -9.87 -1.31 27.51
C GLU A 206 -9.69 -1.50 26.00
N VAL A 207 -10.81 -1.79 25.31
CA VAL A 207 -10.84 -1.91 23.85
C VAL A 207 -11.25 -0.56 23.25
N SER A 208 -10.45 -0.06 22.31
CA SER A 208 -10.76 1.10 21.47
C SER A 208 -10.42 0.79 20.01
N ASP A 209 -10.99 1.54 19.07
CA ASP A 209 -10.72 1.37 17.64
C ASP A 209 -9.21 1.47 17.31
N ASN A 210 -8.47 2.24 18.14
CA ASN A 210 -7.03 2.53 17.98
C ASN A 210 -6.12 1.52 18.68
N ASN A 211 -6.67 0.51 19.35
CA ASN A 211 -5.90 -0.52 20.06
C ASN A 211 -6.67 -1.85 20.10
N ALA A 212 -7.02 -2.30 18.90
CA ALA A 212 -7.84 -3.49 18.69
C ALA A 212 -7.14 -4.76 19.20
N GLU A 213 -7.91 -5.63 19.86
CA GLU A 213 -7.47 -6.99 20.16
C GLU A 213 -7.07 -7.72 18.87
N GLY A 214 -5.98 -8.48 18.92
CA GLY A 214 -5.51 -9.28 17.80
C GLY A 214 -4.03 -9.12 17.53
N MET A 215 -3.59 -9.62 16.38
CA MET A 215 -2.18 -9.67 16.01
C MET A 215 -1.63 -8.29 15.63
N TYR A 216 -0.35 -8.07 15.92
CA TYR A 216 0.37 -6.85 15.57
C TYR A 216 1.58 -7.20 14.70
N ILE A 217 1.96 -6.28 13.82
CA ILE A 217 3.21 -6.37 13.09
C ILE A 217 4.12 -5.24 13.53
N ALA A 218 5.33 -5.58 13.96
CA ALA A 218 6.42 -4.64 14.14
C ALA A 218 7.40 -4.79 12.97
N THR A 219 7.59 -3.74 12.19
CA THR A 219 8.50 -3.74 11.03
C THR A 219 9.68 -2.82 11.29
N LEU A 220 10.89 -3.30 11.06
CA LEU A 220 12.10 -2.49 11.01
C LEU A 220 12.41 -2.16 9.55
N PHE A 221 12.17 -0.91 9.20
CA PHE A 221 12.62 -0.36 7.92
C PHE A 221 14.07 0.05 8.05
N LEU A 222 14.96 -0.71 7.40
CA LEU A 222 16.39 -0.54 7.58
C LEU A 222 16.88 0.72 6.87
N PRO A 223 17.95 1.38 7.37
CA PRO A 223 18.59 2.47 6.66
C PRO A 223 19.06 2.03 5.26
N SER A 224 19.10 2.97 4.32
CA SER A 224 19.55 2.66 2.95
C SER A 224 20.96 2.07 2.96
N GLY A 225 21.17 0.92 2.31
CA GLY A 225 22.47 0.22 2.26
C GLY A 225 22.71 -0.77 3.38
N GLU A 226 21.76 -0.94 4.29
CA GLU A 226 21.80 -1.94 5.35
C GLU A 226 20.78 -3.05 5.06
N VAL A 227 21.13 -4.27 5.46
CA VAL A 227 20.28 -5.47 5.32
C VAL A 227 20.30 -6.27 6.62
N ALA A 228 19.36 -7.20 6.78
CA ALA A 228 19.43 -8.16 7.87
C ALA A 228 20.71 -9.01 7.76
N PHE A 229 21.48 -9.06 8.84
CA PHE A 229 22.70 -9.88 8.91
C PHE A 229 22.36 -11.36 9.11
N ASP A 230 21.35 -11.62 9.95
CA ASP A 230 20.90 -12.96 10.29
C ASP A 230 19.77 -13.43 9.39
N SER A 231 19.66 -14.75 9.24
CA SER A 231 18.49 -15.37 8.59
C SER A 231 17.22 -15.14 9.45
N PRO A 232 16.02 -15.11 8.83
CA PRO A 232 14.77 -14.97 9.58
C PRO A 232 14.61 -16.01 10.70
N ALA A 233 15.05 -17.26 10.47
CA ALA A 233 14.99 -18.32 11.48
C ALA A 233 15.88 -18.04 12.69
N THR A 234 17.07 -17.47 12.46
CA THR A 234 18.00 -17.08 13.54
C THR A 234 17.44 -15.91 14.33
N ILE A 235 16.89 -14.90 13.65
CA ILE A 235 16.23 -13.76 14.29
C ILE A 235 15.05 -14.26 15.13
N MET A 236 14.19 -15.11 14.58
CA MET A 236 13.04 -15.68 15.30
C MET A 236 13.46 -16.45 16.55
N ALA A 237 14.57 -17.19 16.51
CA ALA A 237 15.08 -17.94 17.66
C ALA A 237 15.54 -17.04 18.82
N GLU A 238 16.01 -15.82 18.55
CA GLU A 238 16.37 -14.83 19.59
C GLU A 238 15.14 -14.05 20.10
N ASN A 239 14.00 -14.15 19.40
CA ASN A 239 12.78 -13.39 19.69
C ASN A 239 11.61 -14.31 20.03
N SER A 240 11.67 -14.99 21.18
CA SER A 240 10.68 -16.02 21.56
C SER A 240 9.23 -15.55 21.67
N ALA A 241 8.99 -14.25 21.73
CA ALA A 241 7.66 -13.66 21.85
C ALA A 241 7.04 -13.27 20.48
N THR A 242 7.69 -13.66 19.38
CA THR A 242 7.15 -13.52 18.02
C THR A 242 6.74 -14.89 17.48
N ASN A 243 5.66 -14.94 16.72
CA ASN A 243 5.19 -16.18 16.09
C ASN A 243 5.92 -16.48 14.78
N LEU A 244 6.39 -15.41 14.11
CA LEU A 244 7.03 -15.46 12.81
C LEU A 244 7.93 -14.24 12.67
N VAL A 245 9.06 -14.45 11.98
CA VAL A 245 9.90 -13.38 11.46
C VAL A 245 10.10 -13.59 9.97
N GLU A 246 9.91 -12.53 9.20
CA GLU A 246 10.18 -12.53 7.75
C GLU A 246 11.11 -11.36 7.40
N THR A 247 11.96 -11.57 6.41
CA THR A 247 12.72 -10.50 5.78
C THR A 247 12.26 -10.32 4.35
N PHE A 248 11.65 -9.17 4.05
CA PHE A 248 11.10 -8.87 2.74
C PHE A 248 11.38 -7.41 2.38
N ASP A 249 11.70 -7.15 1.10
CA ASP A 249 12.01 -5.81 0.59
C ASP A 249 13.10 -5.06 1.38
N GLY A 250 14.11 -5.81 1.87
CA GLY A 250 15.20 -5.26 2.70
C GLY A 250 14.79 -4.87 4.12
N ASN A 251 13.56 -5.16 4.55
CA ASN A 251 13.02 -4.86 5.87
C ASN A 251 12.81 -6.15 6.68
N ILE A 252 12.70 -6.01 8.00
CA ILE A 252 12.47 -7.14 8.93
C ILE A 252 11.08 -6.99 9.54
N HIS A 253 10.26 -8.02 9.45
CA HIS A 253 8.88 -8.05 9.93
C HIS A 253 8.73 -9.06 11.07
N PHE A 254 8.27 -8.59 12.22
CA PHE A 254 8.00 -9.39 13.40
C PHE A 254 6.49 -9.50 13.61
N TYR A 255 5.98 -10.73 13.65
CA TYR A 255 4.57 -11.02 13.87
C TYR A 255 4.33 -11.31 15.35
N LEU A 256 3.58 -10.41 16.01
CA LEU A 256 3.23 -10.50 17.41
C LEU A 256 1.82 -11.08 17.55
N PRO A 257 1.59 -12.06 18.44
CA PRO A 257 0.26 -12.63 18.66
C PRO A 257 -0.74 -11.59 19.18
N GLU A 258 -0.27 -10.64 19.99
CA GLU A 258 -1.06 -9.62 20.66
C GLU A 258 -0.24 -8.34 20.92
N ALA A 259 -0.91 -7.25 21.30
CA ALA A 259 -0.22 -6.04 21.75
C ALA A 259 0.52 -6.29 23.07
N PRO A 260 1.84 -6.06 23.14
CA PRO A 260 2.61 -6.34 24.35
C PRO A 260 2.24 -5.35 25.47
N THR A 261 1.72 -5.85 26.59
CA THR A 261 1.32 -5.03 27.75
C THR A 261 2.52 -4.61 28.61
N SER A 262 3.55 -5.45 28.65
CA SER A 262 4.87 -5.14 29.18
C SER A 262 5.87 -4.88 28.03
N PRO A 263 6.98 -4.16 28.26
CA PRO A 263 7.96 -3.90 27.21
C PRO A 263 8.49 -5.20 26.60
N GLN A 264 8.18 -5.44 25.33
CA GLN A 264 8.68 -6.56 24.57
C GLN A 264 9.73 -6.07 23.57
N CYS A 265 10.98 -6.50 23.76
CA CYS A 265 12.11 -6.06 22.95
C CYS A 265 12.38 -7.06 21.81
N LEU A 266 12.38 -6.51 20.59
CA LEU A 266 12.62 -7.21 19.35
C LEU A 266 14.04 -6.94 18.89
N VAL A 267 14.81 -7.99 18.69
CA VAL A 267 16.24 -7.93 18.45
C VAL A 267 16.55 -8.39 17.02
N ALA A 268 17.35 -7.63 16.30
CA ALA A 268 17.91 -8.05 15.02
C ALA A 268 19.32 -7.49 14.83
N ARG A 269 20.19 -8.25 14.15
CA ARG A 269 21.46 -7.73 13.65
C ARG A 269 21.31 -7.28 12.21
N VAL A 270 21.87 -6.13 11.91
CA VAL A 270 21.90 -5.56 10.56
C VAL A 270 23.33 -5.34 10.12
N GLU A 271 23.59 -5.56 8.84
CA GLU A 271 24.89 -5.36 8.22
C GLU A 271 24.82 -4.31 7.12
N ARG A 272 25.80 -3.40 7.14
CA ARG A 272 26.02 -2.45 6.07
C ARG A 272 26.73 -3.10 4.90
N GLN A 273 26.04 -3.17 3.76
CA GLN A 273 26.60 -3.64 2.49
C GLN A 273 27.05 -2.49 1.59
N LEU A 274 26.35 -1.36 1.64
CA LEU A 274 26.64 -0.19 0.82
C LEU A 274 26.75 1.06 1.70
N GLU A 275 27.78 1.86 1.43
CA GLU A 275 27.96 3.16 2.05
C GLU A 275 27.36 4.25 1.15
N PHE A 276 26.55 5.12 1.76
CA PHE A 276 25.96 6.27 1.10
C PHE A 276 26.46 7.55 1.75
N GLU A 277 26.77 8.56 0.93
CA GLU A 277 27.15 9.91 1.42
C GLU A 277 26.02 10.54 2.25
N VAL A 278 24.77 10.34 1.81
CA VAL A 278 23.56 10.75 2.54
C VAL A 278 22.67 9.52 2.68
N GLN A 279 22.81 8.84 3.82
CA GLN A 279 22.01 7.66 4.14
C GLN A 279 20.58 8.08 4.51
N LYS A 280 19.58 7.48 3.88
CA LYS A 280 18.18 7.62 4.33
C LYS A 280 18.03 6.89 5.66
N PRO A 281 17.55 7.55 6.74
CA PRO A 281 17.40 6.92 8.04
C PRO A 281 16.33 5.83 8.01
N GLY A 282 16.57 4.77 8.79
CA GLY A 282 15.59 3.73 9.05
C GLY A 282 14.59 4.12 10.15
N PHE A 283 13.48 3.40 10.22
CA PHE A 283 12.43 3.61 11.23
C PHE A 283 11.79 2.27 11.63
N ALA A 284 11.35 2.18 12.87
CA ALA A 284 10.46 1.12 13.34
C ALA A 284 9.02 1.58 13.13
N ARG A 285 8.16 0.67 12.66
CA ARG A 285 6.72 0.87 12.50
C ARG A 285 5.96 -0.26 13.17
N VAL A 286 4.97 0.07 13.99
CA VAL A 286 4.08 -0.92 14.62
C VAL A 286 2.63 -0.61 14.24
N TYR A 287 1.86 -1.64 13.88
CA TYR A 287 0.46 -1.52 13.50
C TYR A 287 -0.31 -2.83 13.77
N PRO A 288 -1.62 -2.78 14.04
CA PRO A 288 -2.44 -3.98 14.16
C PRO A 288 -2.66 -4.60 12.78
N TYR A 289 -2.56 -5.93 12.70
CA TYR A 289 -2.65 -6.71 11.46
C TYR A 289 -3.98 -6.47 10.71
N TYR A 290 -5.08 -6.33 11.46
CA TYR A 290 -6.41 -6.18 10.88
C TYR A 290 -6.78 -4.75 10.52
N ASN A 291 -6.13 -3.73 11.09
CA ASN A 291 -6.42 -2.31 10.89
C ASN A 291 -5.13 -1.49 10.64
N PRO A 292 -4.42 -1.69 9.52
CA PRO A 292 -3.08 -1.15 9.31
C PRO A 292 -3.01 0.37 9.14
N ASP A 293 -4.15 1.06 8.97
CA ASP A 293 -4.21 2.52 8.87
C ASP A 293 -3.83 3.20 10.19
N PHE A 294 -4.05 2.51 11.31
CA PHE A 294 -3.60 2.95 12.61
C PHE A 294 -2.18 2.43 12.84
N MET A 295 -1.23 3.34 13.03
CA MET A 295 0.16 2.94 13.22
C MET A 295 0.93 3.92 14.06
N LYS A 296 2.06 3.44 14.59
CA LYS A 296 3.07 4.27 15.23
C LYS A 296 4.41 4.03 14.57
N GLU A 297 5.15 5.11 14.35
CA GLU A 297 6.52 5.07 13.86
C GLU A 297 7.49 5.70 14.86
N THR A 298 8.75 5.28 14.81
CA THR A 298 9.86 5.92 15.52
C THR A 298 11.13 5.72 14.71
N LYS A 299 12.01 6.72 14.64
CA LYS A 299 13.31 6.57 13.98
C LYS A 299 14.14 5.50 14.68
N LEU A 300 14.86 4.68 13.92
CA LEU A 300 15.78 3.71 14.53
C LEU A 300 16.99 4.45 15.10
N ALA A 301 17.36 4.11 16.32
CA ALA A 301 18.56 4.62 17.00
C ALA A 301 19.85 3.97 16.46
N VAL A 302 19.99 3.80 15.14
CA VAL A 302 21.21 3.26 14.51
C VAL A 302 22.29 4.34 14.55
N ALA A 303 23.44 4.04 15.14
CA ALA A 303 24.56 4.96 15.11
C ALA A 303 25.02 5.14 13.65
N PRO A 304 25.16 6.37 13.12
CA PRO A 304 25.69 6.56 11.78
C PRO A 304 27.13 6.01 11.75
N LEU A 305 27.39 4.95 10.97
CA LEU A 305 28.76 4.40 10.86
C LEU A 305 29.66 5.28 9.98
N SER A 306 29.11 6.30 9.32
CA SER A 306 29.82 7.35 8.58
C SER A 306 29.64 8.71 9.27
N ILE A 307 30.76 9.29 9.69
CA ILE A 307 30.84 10.69 10.13
C ILE A 307 30.87 11.53 8.85
N MET A 308 29.74 12.10 8.45
CA MET A 308 29.76 13.38 7.74
C MET A 308 28.85 14.35 8.47
N SER A 309 29.51 15.33 9.09
CA SER A 309 28.93 16.49 9.74
C SER A 309 28.11 17.31 8.74
N ASN A 310 26.85 17.61 9.10
CA ASN A 310 25.99 18.64 8.52
C ASN A 310 26.08 18.79 6.97
N PRO A 311 25.31 18.02 6.19
CA PRO A 311 25.15 18.33 4.78
C PRO A 311 24.60 19.76 4.63
N THR A 312 25.25 20.57 3.80
CA THR A 312 24.70 21.87 3.42
C THR A 312 23.71 21.63 2.29
N CYS A 313 22.43 21.67 2.61
CA CYS A 313 21.36 21.58 1.64
C CYS A 313 21.00 22.98 1.13
N ARG A 314 21.11 23.20 -0.18
CA ARG A 314 20.66 24.42 -0.85
C ARG A 314 19.62 24.04 -1.89
N LYS A 315 18.33 24.30 -1.57
CA LYS A 315 17.17 23.83 -2.35
C LYS A 315 17.22 22.29 -2.48
N ASP A 316 16.99 21.75 -3.67
CA ASP A 316 16.84 20.31 -3.91
C ASP A 316 18.17 19.54 -4.00
N ARG A 317 19.29 20.16 -3.59
CA ARG A 317 20.62 19.54 -3.62
C ARG A 317 21.32 19.70 -2.28
N CYS A 318 21.76 18.59 -1.73
CA CYS A 318 22.63 18.54 -0.56
C CYS A 318 24.06 18.24 -1.01
N THR A 319 25.01 19.04 -0.52
CA THR A 319 26.45 18.80 -0.67
C THR A 319 27.06 18.54 0.69
N ALA A 320 27.82 17.46 0.81
CA ALA A 320 28.50 17.11 2.03
C ALA A 320 29.84 17.87 2.12
N GLN A 321 30.06 18.67 3.16
CA GLN A 321 31.34 19.37 3.36
C GLN A 321 32.29 18.49 4.18
N ASN A 322 33.47 18.20 3.64
CA ASN A 322 34.58 17.62 4.39
C ASN A 322 35.23 18.71 5.24
N GLU A 323 35.12 18.62 6.57
CA GLU A 323 35.98 19.39 7.46
C GLU A 323 37.40 18.80 7.46
N LYS A 324 38.28 19.50 6.73
CA LYS A 324 39.74 19.64 6.90
C LYS A 324 40.65 18.41 6.65
N GLY A 325 41.39 18.51 5.53
CA GLY A 325 42.84 18.38 5.55
C GLY A 325 43.46 17.05 5.16
N ALA A 326 43.42 16.69 3.87
CA ALA A 326 44.49 15.93 3.24
C ALA A 326 44.50 16.23 1.73
N ALA A 327 45.58 16.86 1.28
CA ALA A 327 45.89 16.96 -0.14
C ALA A 327 46.19 15.56 -0.68
N SER A 328 45.58 15.18 -1.80
CA SER A 328 46.21 14.39 -2.86
C SER A 328 45.34 14.40 -4.11
N PHE A 329 46.00 14.78 -5.21
CA PHE A 329 45.52 14.80 -6.58
C PHE A 329 45.09 13.41 -7.06
N PHE A 330 44.03 13.33 -7.87
CA PHE A 330 44.06 12.64 -9.17
C PHE A 330 42.91 13.19 -10.03
N HIS A 331 43.26 14.00 -11.03
CA HIS A 331 42.43 14.23 -12.19
C HIS A 331 42.44 12.96 -13.04
N VAL A 332 41.27 12.36 -13.28
CA VAL A 332 41.04 11.59 -14.50
C VAL A 332 39.66 11.97 -15.05
N THR A 333 39.66 12.97 -15.91
CA THR A 333 38.65 13.13 -16.95
C THR A 333 38.78 11.95 -17.91
N SER A 334 37.80 11.05 -17.96
CA SER A 334 37.58 10.22 -19.13
C SER A 334 36.37 10.78 -19.89
N VAL A 335 36.68 11.57 -20.92
CA VAL A 335 35.77 11.90 -22.00
C VAL A 335 35.81 10.71 -22.95
N LEU A 336 34.71 9.99 -23.12
CA LEU A 336 34.57 9.04 -24.22
C LEU A 336 33.87 9.75 -25.38
N LEU A 337 34.68 10.25 -26.32
CA LEU A 337 34.25 10.54 -27.68
C LEU A 337 34.31 9.22 -28.47
N THR A 338 33.19 8.79 -29.06
CA THR A 338 33.24 7.93 -30.25
C THR A 338 32.49 8.61 -31.37
N ALA A 339 33.26 9.03 -32.37
CA ALA A 339 32.82 9.68 -33.58
C ALA A 339 31.98 8.73 -34.46
N ALA A 340 31.01 9.34 -35.13
CA ALA A 340 30.21 8.73 -36.18
C ALA A 340 31.09 8.30 -37.37
N GLY A 341 30.90 7.06 -37.81
CA GLY A 341 31.34 6.57 -39.11
C GLY A 341 30.11 6.07 -39.88
N SER A 342 29.62 6.90 -40.79
CA SER A 342 28.56 6.58 -41.75
C SER A 342 29.02 5.52 -42.74
N VAL A 343 28.26 4.43 -42.90
CA VAL A 343 28.21 3.68 -44.16
C VAL A 343 26.73 3.43 -44.50
N LEU A 344 26.29 4.15 -45.53
CA LEU A 344 25.11 3.85 -46.33
C LEU A 344 25.24 2.46 -46.94
N SER A 345 24.23 1.59 -46.75
CA SER A 345 23.79 0.74 -47.86
C SER A 345 22.31 0.41 -47.69
N SER A 346 21.55 0.87 -48.66
CA SER A 346 20.17 0.51 -48.94
C SER A 346 20.09 -0.96 -49.33
N LEU A 347 19.07 -1.70 -48.86
CA LEU A 347 18.38 -2.65 -49.73
C LEU A 347 16.98 -2.94 -49.24
N VAL A 348 16.10 -2.90 -50.22
CA VAL A 348 14.64 -2.96 -50.23
C VAL A 348 14.24 -4.36 -50.72
N LEU A 349 13.01 -4.80 -50.37
CA LEU A 349 12.25 -5.97 -50.89
C LEU A 349 12.75 -7.35 -50.39
N SER A 350 11.94 -8.37 -50.08
CA SER A 350 10.54 -8.73 -50.41
C SER A 350 10.13 -9.95 -49.55
N LEU A 351 8.93 -9.97 -48.96
CA LEU A 351 7.79 -10.87 -49.25
C LEU A 351 7.99 -12.42 -49.19
N TYR A 352 6.99 -13.04 -48.51
CA TYR A 352 6.50 -14.43 -48.54
C TYR A 352 7.31 -15.56 -47.88
N ALA A 353 6.76 -16.08 -46.77
CA ALA A 353 6.10 -17.39 -46.73
C ALA A 353 4.99 -17.36 -45.67
#